data_AF-A0AAN8FZF5-F1
#
_entry.id   AF-A0AAN8FZF5-F1
#
_cell.length_a   1.000
_cell.length_b   1.000
_cell.length_c   1.000
_cell.angle_alpha   90.00
_cell.angle_beta   90.00
_cell.angle_gamma   90.00
#
_symmetry.space_group_name_H-M   'P 1'
#
loop_
_entity.id
_entity.type
_entity.pdbx_description
1 polymer ?
#
loop_
_entity_poly.entity_id
_entity_poly.type
_entity_poly.pdbx_seq_one_letter_code
_entity_poly.pdbx_strand_id
1 'polypeptide(L)'
;MIDLRKIDLDENIYEWLDEFEIPVPCTREFRARHLVYYDLWSRGYHLTSGEQFGTAWLVYEGRPDDVHATFLVDFILDDQMMMSTNLIALIRVAIQVKKIMVLAVVSNDRSEPHYVMMDWLRPQGVDE
;
A
#
# COMPACT_ATOMS: atom_id res chain seq x y z
N MET A 1 10.97 -18.49 19.11
CA MET A 1 12.00 -17.96 18.20
C MET A 1 11.76 -18.66 16.87
N ILE A 2 11.10 -17.98 15.94
CA ILE A 2 10.77 -18.57 14.63
C ILE A 2 12.00 -18.35 13.76
N ASP A 3 12.64 -19.45 13.39
CA ASP A 3 13.80 -19.47 12.50
C ASP A 3 13.29 -19.42 11.07
N LEU A 4 13.33 -18.23 10.46
CA LEU A 4 13.05 -18.04 9.05
C LEU A 4 14.29 -18.51 8.29
N ARG A 5 14.27 -19.76 7.84
CA ARG A 5 15.32 -20.29 6.98
C ARG A 5 15.37 -19.48 5.69
N LYS A 6 16.59 -19.07 5.35
CA LYS A 6 16.95 -18.53 4.03
C LYS A 6 16.37 -19.47 2.97
N ILE A 7 15.43 -18.97 2.17
CA ILE A 7 14.81 -19.75 1.10
C ILE A 7 15.92 -20.19 0.15
N ASP A 8 16.07 -21.51 0.01
CA ASP A 8 17.00 -22.14 -0.92
C ASP A 8 16.51 -21.81 -2.34
N LEU A 9 17.40 -21.28 -3.18
CA LEU A 9 17.10 -20.89 -4.56
C LEU A 9 17.07 -22.11 -5.49
N ASP A 10 16.52 -23.22 -5.03
CA ASP A 10 16.20 -24.34 -5.91
C ASP A 10 15.01 -23.90 -6.79
N GLU A 11 15.16 -23.99 -8.10
CA GLU A 11 14.21 -23.51 -9.13
C GLU A 11 12.82 -24.20 -9.10
N ASN A 12 12.50 -24.96 -8.05
CA ASN A 12 11.37 -25.89 -7.97
C ASN A 12 10.41 -25.68 -6.77
N ILE A 13 10.53 -24.59 -6.01
CA ILE A 13 9.62 -24.28 -4.89
C ILE A 13 8.41 -23.41 -5.29
N TYR A 14 8.37 -22.89 -6.51
CA TYR A 14 7.21 -22.21 -7.06
C TYR A 14 6.45 -23.16 -7.97
N GLU A 15 5.37 -23.75 -7.44
CA GLU A 15 4.38 -24.43 -8.26
C GLU A 15 3.50 -23.36 -8.91
N TRP A 16 3.66 -23.16 -10.22
CA TRP A 16 2.76 -22.31 -10.97
C TRP A 16 1.36 -22.90 -10.89
N LEU A 17 0.43 -22.18 -10.26
CA LEU A 17 -0.98 -22.58 -10.15
C LEU A 17 -1.72 -22.42 -11.50
N ASP A 18 -1.03 -22.60 -12.62
CA ASP A 18 -1.59 -22.48 -13.97
C ASP A 18 -2.67 -23.54 -14.25
N GLU A 19 -2.67 -24.64 -13.48
CA GLU A 19 -3.70 -25.69 -13.55
C GLU A 19 -5.03 -25.31 -12.87
N PHE A 20 -5.05 -24.25 -12.06
CA PHE A 20 -6.26 -23.76 -11.42
C PHE A 20 -6.82 -22.56 -12.18
N GLU A 21 -8.04 -22.69 -12.71
CA GLU A 21 -8.85 -21.52 -13.07
C GLU A 21 -9.26 -20.80 -11.78
N ILE A 22 -8.35 -20.03 -11.17
CA ILE A 22 -8.70 -19.14 -10.07
C ILE A 22 -9.46 -17.96 -10.71
N PRO A 23 -10.78 -17.81 -10.46
CA PRO A 23 -11.51 -16.69 -11.03
C PRO A 23 -10.99 -15.39 -10.40
N VAL A 24 -10.13 -14.69 -11.14
CA VAL A 24 -9.64 -13.37 -10.73
C VAL A 24 -10.80 -12.38 -10.88
N PRO A 25 -11.19 -11.69 -9.79
CA PRO A 25 -12.28 -10.72 -9.89
C PRO A 25 -11.99 -9.67 -10.96
N CYS A 26 -12.83 -9.60 -11.99
CA CYS A 26 -12.71 -8.58 -13.03
C CYS A 26 -13.35 -7.23 -12.63
N THR A 27 -13.50 -6.97 -11.33
CA THR A 27 -14.11 -5.73 -10.84
C THR A 27 -13.17 -4.54 -11.00
N ARG A 28 -13.74 -3.33 -11.04
CA ARG A 28 -12.97 -2.09 -11.20
C ARG A 28 -12.07 -1.86 -9.98
N GLU A 29 -12.56 -2.19 -8.79
CA GLU A 29 -11.85 -2.10 -7.51
C GLU A 29 -10.66 -3.06 -7.47
N PHE A 30 -10.85 -4.30 -7.96
CA PHE A 30 -9.76 -5.27 -8.04
C PHE A 30 -8.66 -4.78 -9.00
N ARG A 31 -9.05 -4.28 -10.18
CA ARG A 31 -8.10 -3.72 -11.16
C ARG A 31 -7.35 -2.52 -10.61
N ALA A 32 -8.03 -1.61 -9.93
CA ALA A 32 -7.41 -0.45 -9.30
C ALA A 32 -6.43 -0.86 -8.19
N ARG A 33 -6.85 -1.80 -7.32
CA ARG A 33 -6.00 -2.35 -6.29
C ARG A 33 -4.74 -2.98 -6.89
N HIS A 34 -4.90 -3.80 -7.92
CA HIS A 34 -3.79 -4.46 -8.62
C HIS A 34 -2.86 -3.44 -9.28
N LEU A 35 -3.41 -2.39 -9.91
CA LEU A 35 -2.62 -1.35 -10.57
C LEU A 35 -1.71 -0.62 -9.57
N VAL A 36 -2.23 -0.22 -8.41
CA VAL A 36 -1.46 0.46 -7.36
C VAL A 36 -0.38 -0.46 -6.79
N TYR A 37 -0.69 -1.73 -6.54
CA TYR A 37 0.29 -2.71 -6.09
C TYR A 37 1.42 -2.88 -7.10
N TYR A 38 1.09 -3.11 -8.36
CA TYR A 38 2.05 -3.33 -9.43
C TYR A 38 2.94 -2.11 -9.66
N ASP A 39 2.35 -0.91 -9.68
CA ASP A 39 3.09 0.34 -9.85
C ASP A 39 4.14 0.53 -8.74
N LEU A 40 3.73 0.46 -7.47
CA LEU A 40 4.65 0.59 -6.34
C LEU A 40 5.72 -0.51 -6.31
N TRP A 41 5.34 -1.76 -6.58
CA TRP A 41 6.29 -2.88 -6.65
C TRP A 41 7.31 -2.68 -7.78
N SER A 42 6.86 -2.25 -8.96
CA SER A 42 7.72 -2.00 -10.12
C SER A 42 8.70 -0.84 -9.87
N ARG A 43 8.35 0.11 -9.00
CA ARG A 43 9.21 1.21 -8.54
C ARG A 43 10.22 0.79 -7.46
N GLY A 44 10.22 -0.48 -7.04
CA GLY A 44 11.17 -1.04 -6.08
C GLY A 44 10.73 -0.97 -4.62
N TYR A 45 9.47 -0.60 -4.34
CA TYR A 45 8.93 -0.68 -2.99
C TYR A 45 8.54 -2.12 -2.63
N HIS A 46 8.63 -2.45 -1.35
CA HIS A 46 8.04 -3.69 -0.83
C HIS A 46 6.69 -3.39 -0.20
N LEU A 47 5.72 -4.30 -0.37
CA LEU A 47 4.36 -4.13 0.11
C LEU A 47 3.91 -5.33 0.94
N THR A 48 3.25 -5.09 2.06
CA THR A 48 2.52 -6.10 2.83
C THR A 48 1.09 -5.63 3.12
N SER A 49 0.25 -6.49 3.72
CA SER A 49 -1.12 -6.10 4.06
C SER A 49 -1.15 -4.89 5.01
N GLY A 50 -1.97 -3.89 4.68
CA GLY A 50 -2.25 -2.71 5.52
C GLY A 50 -3.50 -2.84 6.39
N GLU A 51 -4.16 -4.00 6.39
CA GLU A 51 -5.50 -4.19 6.97
C GLU A 51 -5.56 -3.88 8.47
N GLN A 52 -4.48 -4.16 9.21
CA GLN A 52 -4.36 -3.82 10.64
C GLN A 52 -4.41 -2.31 10.91
N PHE A 53 -4.18 -1.49 9.89
CA PHE A 53 -4.20 -0.02 9.95
C PHE A 53 -5.34 0.59 9.13
N GLY A 54 -6.27 -0.22 8.64
CA GLY A 54 -7.40 0.23 7.83
C GLY A 54 -7.01 0.72 6.43
N THR A 55 -5.86 0.28 5.90
CA THR A 55 -5.37 0.65 4.57
C THR A 55 -5.15 -0.59 3.71
N ALA A 56 -5.03 -0.43 2.40
CA ALA A 56 -4.76 -1.54 1.52
C ALA A 56 -3.34 -2.13 1.73
N TRP A 57 -2.33 -1.27 1.94
CA TRP A 57 -0.93 -1.71 2.07
C TRP A 57 -0.13 -0.95 3.13
N LEU A 58 0.82 -1.67 3.73
CA LEU A 58 2.05 -1.11 4.29
C LEU A 58 3.11 -1.09 3.20
N VAL A 59 3.80 0.03 3.04
CA VAL A 59 4.82 0.20 1.99
C VAL A 59 6.16 0.57 2.59
N TYR A 60 7.20 -0.12 2.13
CA TYR A 60 8.56 -0.12 2.68
C TYR A 60 9.55 0.30 1.60
N GLU A 61 10.52 1.12 1.97
CA GLU A 61 11.65 1.53 1.11
C GLU A 61 12.79 0.50 1.07
N GLY A 62 12.62 -0.61 1.79
CA GLY A 62 13.54 -1.74 1.83
C GLY A 62 12.79 -3.01 2.21
N ARG A 63 13.52 -4.10 2.44
CA ARG A 63 12.92 -5.39 2.75
C ARG A 63 12.12 -5.31 4.07
N PRO A 64 10.88 -5.84 4.12
CA PRO A 64 10.04 -5.76 5.32
C PRO A 64 10.65 -6.39 6.59
N ASP A 65 11.60 -7.32 6.44
CA ASP A 65 12.33 -7.94 7.56
C ASP A 65 13.39 -7.03 8.17
N ASP A 66 13.91 -6.07 7.38
CA ASP A 66 15.05 -5.23 7.74
C ASP A 66 14.62 -3.81 8.16
N VAL A 67 13.50 -3.32 7.64
CA VAL A 67 13.02 -1.95 7.87
C VAL A 67 11.56 -1.90 8.27
N HIS A 68 11.18 -0.86 9.00
CA HIS A 68 9.78 -0.56 9.23
C HIS A 68 9.13 0.03 7.98
N ALA A 69 7.81 -0.19 7.82
CA ALA A 69 7.05 0.51 6.79
C ALA A 69 7.24 2.03 6.91
N THR A 70 7.33 2.71 5.78
CA THR A 70 7.40 4.18 5.70
C THR A 70 5.99 4.75 5.50
N PHE A 71 5.17 4.09 4.67
CA PHE A 71 3.86 4.58 4.26
C PHE A 71 2.73 3.62 4.63
N LEU A 72 1.57 4.20 4.98
CA LEU A 72 0.27 3.55 4.87
C LEU A 72 -0.35 3.99 3.55
N VAL A 73 -0.70 3.05 2.68
CA VAL A 73 -1.24 3.35 1.34
C VAL A 73 -2.64 2.77 1.20
N ASP A 74 -3.58 3.63 0.83
CA ASP A 74 -4.91 3.20 0.39
C ASP A 74 -5.23 3.80 -0.98
N PHE A 75 -6.29 3.34 -1.63
CA PHE A 75 -6.66 3.79 -2.97
C PHE A 75 -8.12 4.24 -3.08
N ILE A 76 -8.38 5.12 -4.04
CA ILE A 76 -9.73 5.54 -4.41
C ILE A 76 -9.81 5.69 -5.94
N LEU A 77 -10.99 5.40 -6.49
CA LEU A 77 -11.27 5.71 -7.89
C LEU A 77 -11.55 7.21 -8.04
N ASP A 78 -11.13 7.81 -9.14
CA ASP A 78 -11.33 9.25 -9.41
C ASP A 78 -12.80 9.67 -9.48
N ASP A 79 -13.70 8.74 -9.80
CA ASP A 79 -15.14 8.92 -9.82
C ASP A 79 -15.83 8.67 -8.47
N GLN A 80 -15.08 8.29 -7.43
CA GLN A 80 -15.58 8.06 -6.08
C GLN A 80 -15.30 9.25 -5.15
N MET A 81 -16.27 9.53 -4.27
CA MET A 81 -16.08 10.49 -3.19
C MET A 81 -15.69 9.78 -1.88
N MET A 82 -14.57 10.19 -1.30
CA MET A 82 -14.21 9.82 0.08
C MET A 82 -14.87 10.79 1.06
N MET A 83 -15.56 10.25 2.07
CA MET A 83 -16.02 11.06 3.19
C MET A 83 -14.82 11.67 3.94
N SER A 84 -14.89 12.96 4.26
CA SER A 84 -13.84 13.65 5.02
C SER A 84 -13.51 12.96 6.34
N THR A 85 -14.50 12.37 7.00
CA THR A 85 -14.33 11.59 8.23
C THR A 85 -13.46 10.35 8.04
N ASN A 86 -13.61 9.63 6.93
CA ASN A 86 -12.78 8.47 6.61
C ASN A 86 -11.33 8.90 6.40
N LEU A 87 -11.13 9.98 5.63
CA LEU A 87 -9.81 10.54 5.39
C LEU A 87 -9.11 10.94 6.69
N ILE A 88 -9.82 11.66 7.57
CA ILE A 88 -9.30 12.08 8.88
C ILE A 88 -8.96 10.85 9.74
N ALA A 89 -9.76 9.78 9.70
CA ALA A 89 -9.50 8.56 10.45
C ALA A 89 -8.20 7.86 9.98
N LEU A 90 -7.99 7.75 8.66
CA LEU A 90 -6.78 7.18 8.07
C LEU A 90 -5.54 8.00 8.46
N ILE A 91 -5.61 9.32 8.32
CA ILE A 91 -4.54 10.24 8.72
C ILE A 91 -4.23 10.09 10.21
N ARG A 92 -5.25 10.02 11.08
CA ARG A 92 -5.06 9.85 12.52
C ARG A 92 -4.31 8.56 12.86
N VAL A 93 -4.66 7.45 12.22
CA VAL A 93 -3.95 6.17 12.41
C VAL A 93 -2.50 6.30 11.99
N ALA A 94 -2.24 6.84 10.79
CA ALA A 94 -0.88 7.04 10.27
C ALA A 94 0.00 7.86 11.23
N ILE A 95 -0.52 8.98 11.76
CA ILE A 95 0.17 9.80 12.76
C ILE A 95 0.48 9.00 14.02
N GLN A 96 -0.49 8.24 14.53
CA GLN A 96 -0.36 7.46 15.76
C GLN A 96 0.74 6.39 15.64
N VAL A 97 0.87 5.77 14.47
CA VAL A 97 1.89 4.73 14.21
C VAL A 97 3.17 5.29 13.60
N LYS A 98 3.29 6.63 13.51
CA LYS A 98 4.45 7.35 12.94
C LYS A 98 4.78 6.86 11.52
N LYS A 99 3.77 6.90 10.65
CA LYS A 99 3.83 6.57 9.22
C LYS A 99 3.24 7.74 8.43
N ILE A 100 3.62 7.81 7.16
CA ILE A 100 3.04 8.78 6.22
C ILE A 100 1.79 8.16 5.59
N MET A 101 0.68 8.87 5.57
CA MET A 101 -0.51 8.44 4.84
C MET A 101 -0.38 8.84 3.37
N VAL A 102 -0.62 7.91 2.44
CA VAL A 102 -0.64 8.17 1.01
C VAL A 102 -1.93 7.63 0.41
N LEU A 103 -2.63 8.47 -0.36
CA LEU A 103 -3.82 8.08 -1.09
C LEU A 103 -3.48 7.96 -2.58
N ALA A 104 -3.65 6.77 -3.15
CA ALA A 104 -3.53 6.52 -4.57
C ALA A 104 -4.87 6.79 -5.27
N VAL A 105 -4.92 7.82 -6.11
CA VAL A 105 -6.07 8.15 -6.94
C VAL A 105 -5.92 7.43 -8.27
N VAL A 106 -6.84 6.52 -8.56
CA VAL A 106 -6.83 5.69 -9.77
C VAL A 106 -7.92 6.18 -10.72
N SER A 107 -7.51 6.60 -11.91
CA SER A 107 -8.43 7.01 -12.97
C SER A 107 -8.62 5.89 -13.99
N ASN A 108 -9.80 5.86 -14.61
CA ASN A 108 -10.06 4.99 -15.77
C ASN A 108 -9.28 5.41 -17.03
N ASP A 109 -8.79 6.66 -17.11
CA ASP A 109 -8.11 7.21 -18.29
C ASP A 109 -6.57 7.12 -18.24
N ARG A 110 -6.00 6.66 -17.12
CA ARG A 110 -4.56 6.62 -16.88
C ARG A 110 -4.06 5.21 -16.63
N SER A 111 -2.84 4.94 -17.11
CA SER A 111 -2.12 3.70 -16.85
C SER A 111 -1.37 3.69 -15.53
N GLU A 112 -1.29 4.82 -14.83
CA GLU A 112 -0.56 4.96 -13.56
C GLU A 112 -1.41 5.72 -12.53
N PRO A 113 -1.38 5.32 -11.25
CA PRO A 113 -2.06 6.06 -10.18
C PRO A 113 -1.39 7.41 -9.91
N HIS A 114 -2.18 8.38 -9.44
CA HIS A 114 -1.68 9.64 -8.89
C HIS A 114 -1.64 9.56 -7.36
N TYR A 115 -0.48 9.81 -6.75
CA TYR A 115 -0.31 9.69 -5.29
C TYR A 115 -0.42 11.05 -4.59
N VAL A 116 -1.27 11.11 -3.56
CA VAL A 116 -1.40 12.27 -2.68
C VAL A 116 -0.86 11.89 -1.31
N MET A 117 0.27 12.50 -0.94
CA MET A 117 0.85 12.36 0.39
C MET A 117 0.18 13.31 1.38
N MET A 118 -0.15 12.79 2.56
CA MET A 118 -0.79 13.54 3.62
C MET A 118 0.09 13.44 4.87
N ASP A 119 0.64 14.59 5.25
CA ASP A 119 1.42 14.73 6.47
C ASP A 119 0.72 15.72 7.42
N TRP A 120 0.82 15.45 8.71
CA TRP A 120 0.27 16.34 9.73
C TRP A 120 1.30 17.41 10.05
N LEU A 121 1.07 18.61 9.54
CA LEU A 121 1.83 19.80 9.89
C LEU A 121 1.79 20.00 11.41
N ARG A 122 2.92 19.75 12.07
CA ARG A 122 3.13 20.25 13.42
C ARG A 122 3.47 21.73 13.29
N PRO A 123 2.69 22.65 13.89
CA PRO A 123 3.11 24.04 13.95
C PRO A 123 4.48 24.06 14.62
N GLN A 124 5.50 24.55 13.91
CA GLN A 124 6.78 24.84 14.54
C GLN A 124 6.50 25.94 15.57
N GLY A 125 6.96 25.72 16.80
CA GLY A 125 6.97 26.80 17.79
C GLY A 125 7.69 27.97 17.15
N VAL A 126 7.08 29.16 17.22
CA VAL A 126 7.84 30.39 17.00
C VAL A 126 8.84 30.40 18.15
N ASP A 127 10.11 30.09 17.86
CA ASP A 127 11.19 30.23 18.83
C ASP A 127 11.22 31.72 19.24
N GLU A 128 10.86 32.00 20.51
CA GLU A 128 10.99 33.32 21.15
C GLU A 128 12.43 33.60 21.58
#